data_AF-A0AAJ1KT47-F1
#
_entry.id   AF-A0AAJ1KT47-F1
#
_cell.length_a   1.000
_cell.length_b   1.000
_cell.length_c   1.000
_cell.angle_alpha   90.00
_cell.angle_beta   90.00
_cell.angle_gamma   90.00
#
_symmetry.space_group_name_H-M   'P 1'
#
loop_
_entity.id
_entity.type
_entity.pdbx_description
1 polymer ?
#
loop_
_entity_poly.entity_id
_entity_poly.type
_entity_poly.pdbx_seq_one_letter_code
_entity_poly.pdbx_strand_id
1 'polypeptide(L)'
;MNTPTDFTYGINAEKERNLNSTMSYFKDAQRRKLPVRIVSANGLVFSMLVTGFDHKANRIYLSPVTDDYKANRVIIPVDYIISAEHIPASEVDTAYKGQTTLKRGDFENDGFVRSGKDFFQVIRYAHQQGKSIRVYLSDNRVIEGVSTGMNEQSVGVRLPEGNLIQIFYDWVDRITPI
;
A
#
# COMPACT_ATOMS: atom_id res chain seq x y z
N MET A 1 4.60 -26.20 -26.95
CA MET A 1 5.75 -25.77 -26.13
C MET A 1 5.20 -24.77 -25.13
N ASN A 2 5.24 -25.08 -23.83
CA ASN A 2 4.85 -24.11 -22.80
C ASN A 2 5.94 -23.04 -22.75
N THR A 3 5.62 -21.82 -23.15
CA THR A 3 6.44 -20.65 -22.87
C THR A 3 6.63 -20.59 -21.35
N PRO A 4 7.86 -20.47 -20.82
CA PRO A 4 8.05 -20.25 -19.38
C PRO A 4 7.22 -19.05 -18.96
N THR A 5 6.32 -19.21 -17.99
CA THR A 5 5.52 -18.10 -17.46
C THR A 5 6.48 -17.03 -16.97
N ASP A 6 6.41 -15.83 -17.56
CA ASP A 6 7.19 -14.69 -17.11
C ASP A 6 6.71 -14.27 -15.71
N PHE A 7 7.38 -14.80 -14.69
CA PHE A 7 7.03 -14.60 -13.28
C PHE A 7 7.19 -13.13 -12.83
N THR A 8 7.72 -12.25 -13.68
CA THR A 8 7.75 -10.80 -13.41
C THR A 8 6.36 -10.18 -13.40
N TYR A 9 5.37 -10.78 -14.07
CA TYR A 9 3.97 -10.32 -14.07
C TYR A 9 3.15 -10.85 -12.89
N GLY A 10 3.79 -11.53 -11.95
CA GLY A 10 3.14 -12.15 -10.80
C GLY A 10 2.43 -13.46 -11.14
N ILE A 11 2.10 -14.21 -10.11
CA ILE A 11 1.38 -15.50 -10.18
C ILE A 11 0.02 -15.30 -9.52
N ASN A 12 -1.02 -15.95 -10.01
CA ASN A 12 -2.33 -15.87 -9.36
C ASN A 12 -2.25 -16.42 -7.93
N ALA A 13 -2.72 -15.65 -6.96
CA ALA A 13 -2.78 -16.09 -5.58
C ALA A 13 -3.79 -17.25 -5.46
N GLU A 14 -3.43 -18.28 -4.70
CA GLU A 14 -4.28 -19.46 -4.49
C GLU A 14 -5.54 -19.17 -3.66
N LYS A 15 -5.51 -18.10 -2.86
CA LYS A 15 -6.56 -17.71 -1.92
C LYS A 15 -6.73 -16.20 -1.92
N GLU A 16 -7.90 -15.75 -1.48
CA GLU A 16 -8.12 -14.33 -1.18
C GLU A 16 -7.13 -13.87 -0.09
N ARG A 17 -6.61 -12.64 -0.23
CA ARG A 17 -5.61 -12.12 0.68
C ARG A 17 -6.16 -11.89 2.09
N ASN A 18 -5.31 -12.17 3.06
CA ASN A 18 -5.68 -12.14 4.47
C ASN A 18 -5.78 -10.75 5.13
N LEU A 19 -5.36 -9.61 4.60
CA LEU A 19 -5.45 -8.26 5.23
C LEU A 19 -4.87 -8.04 6.65
N ASN A 20 -4.58 -9.05 7.47
CA ASN A 20 -4.08 -8.85 8.83
C ASN A 20 -2.70 -8.20 8.88
N SER A 21 -1.81 -8.51 7.93
CA SER A 21 -0.48 -7.88 7.88
C SER A 21 -0.60 -6.41 7.48
N THR A 22 -1.45 -6.09 6.50
CA THR A 22 -1.81 -4.72 6.15
C THR A 22 -2.38 -3.95 7.35
N MET A 23 -3.34 -4.53 8.07
CA MET A 23 -3.90 -3.91 9.28
C MET A 23 -2.84 -3.74 10.37
N SER A 24 -1.91 -4.69 10.51
CA SER A 24 -0.83 -4.63 11.49
C SER A 24 0.19 -3.52 11.18
N TYR A 25 0.48 -3.27 9.89
CA TYR A 25 1.29 -2.12 9.47
C TYR A 25 0.70 -0.81 9.98
N PHE A 26 -0.60 -0.58 9.76
CA PHE A 26 -1.26 0.65 10.22
C PHE A 26 -1.43 0.70 11.75
N LYS A 27 -1.60 -0.45 12.43
CA LYS A 27 -1.59 -0.52 13.90
C LYS A 27 -0.25 -0.09 14.47
N ASP A 28 0.87 -0.51 13.86
CA ASP A 28 2.20 -0.05 14.28
C ASP A 28 2.35 1.45 14.08
N ALA A 29 1.92 1.97 12.92
CA ALA A 29 1.92 3.39 12.63
C ALA A 29 1.14 4.19 13.68
N GLN A 30 -0.09 3.77 14.02
CA GLN A 30 -0.88 4.39 15.09
C GLN A 30 -0.16 4.34 16.43
N ARG A 31 0.28 3.15 16.86
CA ARG A 31 0.90 2.92 18.18
C ARG A 31 2.12 3.83 18.37
N ARG A 32 2.93 3.98 17.33
CA ARG A 32 4.16 4.77 17.34
C ARG A 32 3.93 6.24 16.97
N LYS A 33 2.68 6.63 16.70
CA LYS A 33 2.29 7.96 16.22
C LYS A 33 3.09 8.40 14.99
N LEU A 34 3.37 7.46 14.10
CA LEU A 34 4.06 7.72 12.85
C LEU A 34 3.04 8.20 11.81
N PRO A 35 3.19 9.41 11.26
CA PRO A 35 2.44 9.83 10.11
C PRO A 35 2.64 8.88 8.94
N VAL A 36 1.60 8.74 8.12
CA VAL A 36 1.64 7.95 6.90
C VAL A 36 1.21 8.79 5.71
N ARG A 37 1.87 8.58 4.57
CA ARG A 37 1.31 8.94 3.26
C ARG A 37 0.78 7.67 2.63
N ILE A 38 -0.49 7.69 2.25
CA ILE A 38 -1.10 6.59 1.49
C ILE A 38 -1.54 7.09 0.13
N VAL A 39 -1.51 6.19 -0.85
CA VAL A 39 -2.11 6.39 -2.17
C VAL A 39 -3.19 5.34 -2.34
N SER A 40 -4.40 5.78 -2.64
CA SER A 40 -5.56 4.92 -2.84
C SER A 40 -5.75 4.55 -4.32
N ALA A 41 -6.56 3.52 -4.58
CA ALA A 41 -6.77 2.98 -5.93
C ALA A 41 -7.20 4.04 -6.97
N ASN A 42 -7.99 5.03 -6.54
CA ASN A 42 -8.45 6.14 -7.40
C ASN A 42 -7.46 7.32 -7.47
N GLY A 43 -6.22 7.13 -7.03
CA GLY A 43 -5.16 8.13 -7.08
C GLY A 43 -5.21 9.20 -5.99
N LEU A 44 -6.19 9.18 -5.07
CA LEU A 44 -6.19 10.12 -3.95
C LEU A 44 -5.03 9.81 -2.99
N VAL A 45 -4.37 10.87 -2.54
CA VAL A 45 -3.23 10.84 -1.63
C VAL A 45 -3.60 11.49 -0.31
N PHE A 46 -3.29 10.83 0.80
CA PHE A 46 -3.52 11.38 2.14
C PHE A 46 -2.26 11.25 3.00
N SER A 47 -1.79 12.37 3.54
CA SER A 47 -0.62 12.47 4.43
C SER A 47 -1.08 12.83 5.84
N MET A 48 -1.29 11.81 6.69
CA MET A 48 -2.08 11.93 7.93
C MET A 48 -1.63 10.94 9.01
N LEU A 49 -2.15 11.09 10.24
CA LEU A 49 -2.01 10.08 11.29
C LEU A 49 -3.13 9.04 11.22
N VAL A 50 -2.81 7.78 11.55
CA VAL A 50 -3.80 6.74 11.80
C VAL A 50 -4.44 6.95 13.17
N THR A 51 -5.74 7.23 13.22
CA THR A 51 -6.47 7.59 14.45
C THR A 51 -7.47 6.54 14.90
N GLY A 52 -7.80 5.56 14.05
CA GLY A 52 -8.69 4.47 14.43
C GLY A 52 -8.86 3.42 13.35
N PHE A 53 -9.69 2.43 13.65
CA PHE A 53 -9.91 1.26 12.80
C PHE A 53 -11.38 0.82 12.84
N ASP A 54 -11.82 0.24 11.73
CA ASP A 54 -12.94 -0.70 11.69
C ASP A 54 -12.38 -2.07 11.28
N HIS A 55 -12.18 -2.96 12.25
CA HIS A 55 -11.63 -4.29 12.00
C HIS A 55 -12.60 -5.21 11.25
N LYS A 56 -13.91 -4.99 11.38
CA LYS A 56 -14.90 -5.84 10.69
C LYS A 56 -14.94 -5.52 9.21
N ALA A 57 -14.79 -4.24 8.85
CA ALA A 57 -14.79 -3.79 7.46
C ALA A 57 -13.37 -3.59 6.87
N ASN A 58 -12.30 -3.94 7.61
CA ASN A 58 -10.90 -3.72 7.24
C ASN A 58 -10.62 -2.27 6.80
N ARG A 59 -11.06 -1.30 7.59
CA ARG A 59 -10.85 0.14 7.32
C ARG A 59 -9.94 0.77 8.36
N ILE A 60 -9.20 1.78 7.91
CA ILE A 60 -8.44 2.69 8.77
C ILE A 60 -9.07 4.07 8.74
N TYR A 61 -8.88 4.81 9.84
CA TYR A 61 -9.25 6.21 9.95
C TYR A 61 -7.97 7.03 9.97
N LEU A 62 -7.89 7.99 9.06
CA LEU A 62 -6.81 8.95 8.95
C LEU A 62 -7.31 10.33 9.34
N SER A 63 -6.49 11.12 10.00
CA SER A 63 -6.81 12.50 10.35
C SER A 63 -5.54 13.36 10.37
N PRO A 64 -5.64 14.66 10.06
CA PRO A 64 -4.62 15.61 10.46
C PRO A 64 -4.39 15.59 11.97
N VAL A 65 -3.24 16.09 12.42
CA VAL A 65 -2.98 16.34 13.86
C VAL A 65 -3.88 17.50 14.30
N THR A 66 -5.10 17.20 14.76
CA THR A 66 -6.04 18.20 15.28
C THR A 66 -6.80 17.65 16.47
N ASP A 67 -7.26 18.53 17.36
CA ASP A 67 -8.06 18.18 18.54
C ASP A 67 -9.41 17.56 18.15
N ASP A 68 -9.92 17.88 16.96
CA ASP A 68 -11.17 17.33 16.41
C ASP A 68 -10.92 16.37 15.22
N TYR A 69 -10.23 15.26 15.53
CA TYR A 69 -9.98 14.18 14.57
C TYR A 69 -11.25 13.47 14.09
N LYS A 70 -12.41 13.69 14.71
CA LYS A 70 -13.68 13.09 14.26
C LYS A 70 -14.35 13.96 13.20
N ALA A 71 -14.25 15.28 13.29
CA ALA A 71 -14.75 16.19 12.26
C ALA A 71 -13.87 16.20 11.01
N ASN A 72 -12.57 16.00 11.15
CA ASN A 72 -11.59 16.03 10.05
C ASN A 72 -10.99 14.64 9.86
N ARG A 73 -11.63 13.78 9.06
CA ARG A 73 -11.14 12.41 8.87
C ARG A 73 -11.35 11.86 7.47
N VAL A 74 -10.53 10.87 7.15
CA VAL A 74 -10.65 10.03 5.98
C VAL A 74 -10.82 8.59 6.45
N ILE A 75 -11.86 7.91 5.97
CA ILE A 75 -12.10 6.49 6.23
C ILE A 75 -11.83 5.74 4.93
N ILE A 76 -10.91 4.79 4.95
CA ILE A 76 -10.46 4.06 3.75
C ILE A 76 -10.33 2.56 4.01
N PRO A 77 -10.85 1.69 3.11
CA PRO A 77 -10.63 0.25 3.15
C PRO A 77 -9.20 -0.08 2.71
N VAL A 78 -8.49 -0.88 3.51
CA VAL A 78 -7.04 -1.08 3.34
C VAL A 78 -6.65 -1.86 2.10
N ASP A 79 -7.58 -2.65 1.55
CA ASP A 79 -7.42 -3.39 0.30
C ASP A 79 -7.47 -2.48 -0.94
N TYR A 80 -7.85 -1.21 -0.80
CA TYR A 80 -7.82 -0.19 -1.86
C TYR A 80 -6.71 0.84 -1.65
N ILE A 81 -5.69 0.50 -0.87
CA ILE A 81 -4.45 1.26 -0.74
C ILE A 81 -3.40 0.62 -1.66
N ILE A 82 -2.87 1.39 -2.60
CA ILE A 82 -1.80 0.98 -3.53
C ILE A 82 -0.46 0.92 -2.79
N SER A 83 -0.16 1.98 -2.05
CA SER A 83 1.10 2.11 -1.33
C SER A 83 0.93 2.93 -0.05
N ALA A 84 1.76 2.67 0.95
CA ALA A 84 1.86 3.44 2.18
C ALA A 84 3.32 3.65 2.57
N GLU A 85 3.68 4.83 3.05
CA GLU A 85 5.01 5.12 3.60
C GLU A 85 4.89 5.91 4.89
N HIS A 86 5.91 5.81 5.76
CA HIS A 86 6.02 6.71 6.90
C HIS A 86 6.62 8.03 6.45
N ILE A 87 6.03 9.14 6.91
CA ILE A 87 6.47 10.49 6.55
C ILE A 87 6.85 11.29 7.81
N PRO A 88 7.70 12.32 7.68
CA PRO A 88 7.96 13.23 8.79
C PRO A 88 6.71 14.04 9.16
N ALA A 89 6.64 14.49 10.41
CA ALA A 89 5.50 15.28 10.90
C ALA A 89 5.27 16.58 10.12
N SER A 90 6.32 17.15 9.51
CA SER A 90 6.25 18.34 8.65
C SER A 90 5.48 18.13 7.35
N GLU A 91 5.27 16.87 6.92
CA GLU A 91 4.55 16.53 5.69
C GLU A 91 3.09 16.16 5.94
N VAL A 92 2.62 16.20 7.19
CA VAL A 92 1.20 15.98 7.51
C VAL A 92 0.38 17.13 6.93
N ASP A 93 -0.68 16.79 6.19
CA ASP A 93 -1.65 17.77 5.72
C ASP A 93 -2.50 18.25 6.89
N THR A 94 -2.09 19.34 7.52
CA THR A 94 -2.80 19.97 8.64
C THR A 94 -3.97 20.85 8.19
N ALA A 95 -4.08 21.12 6.89
CA ALA A 95 -5.12 21.97 6.31
C ALA A 95 -6.40 21.20 6.01
N TYR A 96 -6.34 19.87 5.88
CA TYR A 96 -7.50 19.02 5.61
C TYR A 96 -8.66 19.27 6.58
N LYS A 97 -9.86 19.49 6.03
CA LYS A 97 -11.12 19.66 6.77
C LYS A 97 -12.23 18.76 6.24
N GLY A 98 -13.11 18.34 7.14
CA GLY A 98 -14.31 17.57 6.80
C GLY A 98 -14.12 16.06 6.78
N GLN A 99 -15.16 15.35 6.36
CA GLN A 99 -15.19 13.88 6.37
C GLN A 99 -15.21 13.33 4.96
N THR A 100 -14.24 12.47 4.65
CA THR A 100 -14.22 11.67 3.42
C THR A 100 -14.36 10.20 3.80
N THR A 101 -15.26 9.48 3.14
CA THR A 101 -15.36 8.02 3.28
C THR A 101 -15.25 7.39 1.91
N LEU A 102 -14.16 6.67 1.68
CA LEU A 102 -13.97 5.88 0.48
C LEU A 102 -14.59 4.51 0.72
N LYS A 103 -15.58 4.13 -0.09
CA LYS A 103 -16.27 2.85 0.07
C LYS A 103 -15.76 1.86 -0.98
N ARG A 104 -15.63 0.60 -0.57
CA ARG A 104 -15.29 -0.51 -1.47
C ARG A 104 -16.18 -0.54 -2.71
N GLY A 105 -17.50 -0.43 -2.54
CA GLY A 105 -18.44 -0.47 -3.66
C GLY A 105 -18.25 0.66 -4.67
N ASP A 106 -17.80 1.84 -4.24
CA ASP A 106 -17.54 2.96 -5.16
C ASP A 106 -16.34 2.62 -6.06
N PHE A 107 -15.25 2.08 -5.48
CA PHE A 107 -14.10 1.61 -6.25
C PHE A 107 -14.46 0.50 -7.23
N GLU A 108 -15.28 -0.46 -6.81
CA GLU A 108 -15.70 -1.58 -7.65
C GLU A 108 -16.54 -1.09 -8.83
N ASN A 109 -17.47 -0.15 -8.59
CA ASN A 109 -18.30 0.45 -9.63
C ASN A 109 -17.48 1.27 -10.62
N ASP A 110 -16.43 1.94 -10.15
CA ASP A 110 -15.51 2.73 -10.97
C ASP A 110 -14.48 1.85 -11.71
N GLY A 111 -14.52 0.53 -11.53
CA GLY A 111 -13.70 -0.43 -12.28
C GLY A 111 -12.29 -0.66 -11.71
N PHE A 112 -12.04 -0.29 -10.45
CA PHE A 112 -10.76 -0.58 -9.79
C PHE A 112 -10.68 -2.05 -9.38
N VAL A 113 -10.06 -2.87 -10.23
CA VAL A 113 -9.94 -4.32 -10.03
C VAL A 113 -8.58 -4.66 -9.42
N ARG A 114 -8.59 -5.33 -8.26
CA ARG A 114 -7.40 -5.88 -7.61
C ARG A 114 -6.80 -7.01 -8.46
N SER A 115 -5.48 -7.00 -8.61
CA SER A 115 -4.76 -7.97 -9.47
C SER A 115 -4.94 -9.42 -9.01
N GLY A 116 -5.05 -9.65 -7.68
CA GLY A 116 -5.07 -10.99 -7.11
C GLY A 116 -3.76 -11.76 -7.31
N LYS A 117 -2.65 -11.08 -7.61
CA LYS A 117 -1.36 -11.71 -7.94
C LYS A 117 -0.34 -11.65 -6.82
N ASP A 118 0.42 -12.71 -6.58
CA ASP A 118 1.61 -12.66 -5.74
C ASP A 118 2.88 -12.42 -6.56
N PHE A 119 3.89 -11.81 -5.92
CA PHE A 119 5.17 -11.48 -6.53
C PHE A 119 6.35 -12.07 -5.75
N PHE A 120 6.10 -13.09 -4.92
CA PHE A 120 7.12 -13.68 -4.06
C PHE A 120 8.32 -14.20 -4.84
N GLN A 121 8.05 -14.89 -5.96
CA GLN A 121 9.09 -15.53 -6.75
C GLN A 121 10.08 -14.49 -7.32
N VAL A 122 9.58 -13.38 -7.87
CA VAL A 122 10.44 -12.35 -8.46
C VAL A 122 11.23 -11.57 -7.41
N ILE A 123 10.61 -11.25 -6.28
CA ILE A 123 11.30 -10.55 -5.20
C ILE A 123 12.36 -11.45 -4.56
N ARG A 124 12.06 -12.73 -4.35
CA ARG A 124 13.02 -13.72 -3.84
C ARG A 124 14.21 -13.86 -4.79
N TYR A 125 13.93 -13.95 -6.10
CA TYR A 125 14.96 -14.02 -7.11
C TYR A 125 15.86 -12.78 -7.08
N ALA A 126 15.29 -11.56 -7.06
CA ALA A 126 16.05 -10.32 -6.99
C ALA A 126 16.95 -10.28 -5.74
N HIS A 127 16.41 -10.63 -4.57
CA HIS A 127 17.17 -10.68 -3.33
C HIS A 127 18.35 -11.67 -3.39
N GLN A 128 18.12 -12.88 -3.90
CA GLN A 128 19.16 -13.91 -4.05
C GLN A 128 20.28 -13.49 -5.00
N GLN A 129 19.97 -12.63 -5.97
CA GLN A 129 20.94 -12.11 -6.95
C GLN A 129 21.56 -10.78 -6.53
N GLY A 130 21.25 -10.25 -5.33
CA GLY A 130 21.71 -8.93 -4.90
C GLY A 130 21.22 -7.78 -5.77
N LYS A 131 20.07 -7.96 -6.43
CA LYS A 131 19.49 -6.99 -7.36
C LYS A 131 18.47 -6.09 -6.66
N SER A 132 18.34 -4.87 -7.18
CA SER A 132 17.21 -4.02 -6.83
C SER A 132 15.95 -4.49 -7.58
N ILE A 133 14.80 -3.94 -7.22
CA ILE A 133 13.55 -4.19 -7.92
C ILE A 133 13.00 -2.89 -8.48
N ARG A 134 12.37 -3.00 -9.65
CA ARG A 134 11.48 -2.00 -10.21
C ARG A 134 10.05 -2.54 -10.16
N VAL A 135 9.15 -1.78 -9.55
CA VAL A 135 7.75 -2.14 -9.35
C VAL A 135 6.89 -1.20 -10.19
N TYR A 136 6.08 -1.77 -11.07
CA TYR A 136 5.12 -1.06 -11.90
C TYR A 136 3.75 -1.17 -11.23
N LEU A 137 3.17 -0.04 -10.87
CA LEU A 137 1.90 0.05 -10.16
C LEU A 137 0.75 0.35 -11.12
N SER A 138 -0.46 -0.10 -10.75
CA SER A 138 -1.68 0.09 -11.53
C SER A 138 -2.08 1.56 -11.71
N ASP A 139 -1.53 2.47 -10.90
CA ASP A 139 -1.69 3.92 -11.04
C ASP A 139 -0.60 4.57 -11.92
N ASN A 140 0.11 3.76 -12.72
CA ASN A 140 1.22 4.14 -13.61
C ASN A 140 2.49 4.63 -12.91
N ARG A 141 2.56 4.61 -11.58
CA ARG A 141 3.82 4.90 -10.88
C ARG A 141 4.81 3.75 -11.07
N VAL A 142 6.07 4.12 -11.18
CA VAL A 142 7.20 3.19 -11.19
C VAL A 142 8.06 3.47 -9.96
N ILE A 143 8.25 2.45 -9.13
CA ILE A 143 9.02 2.54 -7.90
C ILE A 143 10.26 1.67 -8.03
N GLU A 144 11.44 2.25 -7.81
CA GLU A 144 12.71 1.53 -7.84
C GLU A 144 13.36 1.55 -6.47
N GLY A 145 13.93 0.42 -6.07
CA GLY A 145 14.67 0.34 -4.82
C GLY A 145 15.02 -1.07 -4.40
N VAL A 146 15.54 -1.19 -3.19
CA VAL A 146 15.95 -2.47 -2.61
C VAL A 146 14.81 -3.03 -1.78
N SER A 147 14.41 -4.27 -2.04
CA SER A 147 13.43 -4.96 -1.19
C SER A 147 13.99 -5.13 0.22
N THR A 148 13.24 -4.70 1.23
CA THR A 148 13.61 -4.82 2.65
C THR A 148 12.87 -5.95 3.37
N GLY A 149 12.08 -6.73 2.63
CA GLY A 149 11.21 -7.76 3.17
C GLY A 149 9.87 -7.80 2.45
N MET A 150 9.24 -8.98 2.47
CA MET A 150 7.96 -9.23 1.84
C MET A 150 7.11 -10.16 2.69
N ASN A 151 5.79 -10.06 2.53
CA ASN A 151 4.81 -10.99 3.05
C ASN A 151 3.78 -11.30 1.94
N GLU A 152 2.69 -11.99 2.28
CA GLU A 152 1.64 -12.45 1.33
C GLU A 152 0.87 -11.32 0.62
N GLN A 153 1.05 -10.08 1.10
CA GLN A 153 0.25 -8.94 0.70
C GLN A 153 1.07 -7.82 0.11
N SER A 154 2.34 -7.71 0.49
CA SER A 154 3.10 -6.52 0.25
C SER A 154 4.59 -6.76 0.26
N VAL A 155 5.31 -5.84 -0.39
CA VAL A 155 6.77 -5.73 -0.35
C VAL A 155 7.17 -4.37 0.20
N GLY A 156 8.11 -4.36 1.14
CA GLY A 156 8.77 -3.15 1.59
C GLY A 156 9.91 -2.82 0.64
N VAL A 157 9.99 -1.58 0.18
CA VAL A 157 11.01 -1.10 -0.74
C VAL A 157 11.71 0.10 -0.12
N ARG A 158 13.03 0.02 0.01
CA ARG A 158 13.86 1.17 0.36
C ARG A 158 14.26 1.90 -0.91
N LEU A 159 13.82 3.15 -1.03
CA LEU A 159 14.13 4.03 -2.13
C LEU A 159 15.59 4.52 -2.06
N PRO A 160 16.18 5.02 -3.17
CA PRO A 160 17.55 5.55 -3.19
C PRO A 160 17.82 6.64 -2.13
N GLU A 161 16.82 7.47 -1.85
CA GLU A 161 16.84 8.53 -0.84
C GLU A 161 16.69 8.02 0.61
N GLY A 162 16.51 6.70 0.80
CA GLY A 162 16.46 6.04 2.10
C GLY A 162 15.06 5.84 2.67
N ASN A 163 14.04 6.46 2.08
CA ASN A 163 12.64 6.29 2.49
C ASN A 163 12.17 4.84 2.29
N LEU A 164 11.29 4.39 3.17
CA LEU A 164 10.69 3.06 3.09
C LEU A 164 9.23 3.16 2.68
N ILE A 165 8.91 2.55 1.54
CA ILE A 165 7.54 2.44 1.04
C ILE A 165 7.06 0.99 1.11
N GLN A 166 5.85 0.80 1.63
CA GLN A 166 5.12 -0.46 1.57
C GLN A 166 4.24 -0.45 0.32
N ILE A 167 4.45 -1.41 -0.58
CA ILE A 167 3.66 -1.58 -1.81
C ILE A 167 2.77 -2.81 -1.67
N PHE A 168 1.48 -2.68 -1.95
CA PHE A 168 0.50 -3.78 -1.85
C PHE A 168 0.30 -4.45 -3.21
N TYR A 169 0.45 -5.77 -3.25
CA TYR A 169 0.50 -6.55 -4.49
C TYR A 169 -0.77 -6.52 -5.34
N ASP A 170 -1.93 -6.25 -4.73
CA ASP A 170 -3.20 -6.10 -5.46
C ASP A 170 -3.19 -4.96 -6.47
N TRP A 171 -2.24 -4.03 -6.35
CA TRP A 171 -2.11 -2.86 -7.19
C TRP A 171 -0.76 -2.82 -7.92
N VAL A 172 -0.12 -4.00 -8.08
CA VAL A 172 1.12 -4.18 -8.84
C VAL A 172 0.83 -4.90 -10.14
N ASP A 173 1.28 -4.32 -11.24
CA ASP A 173 1.16 -4.90 -12.58
C ASP A 173 2.35 -5.81 -12.90
N ARG A 174 3.55 -5.40 -12.47
CA ARG A 174 4.81 -6.09 -12.76
C ARG A 174 5.89 -5.74 -11.74
N ILE A 175 6.79 -6.68 -11.46
CA ILE A 175 8.06 -6.41 -10.78
C ILE A 175 9.20 -6.98 -11.62
N THR A 176 10.24 -6.18 -11.87
CA THR A 176 11.45 -6.64 -12.58
C THR A 176 12.70 -6.44 -11.73
N PRO A 177 13.59 -7.45 -11.62
CA PRO A 177 14.92 -7.26 -11.04
C PRO A 177 15.76 -6.35 -11.93
N ILE A 178 16.50 -5.40 -11.33
CA ILE A 178 17.40 -4.47 -12.02
C ILE A 178 18.81 -4.52 -11.41
#